data_AF-A0A954BLK5-F1
#
_entry.id   AF-A0A954BLK5-F1
#
_cell.length_a   1.000
_cell.length_b   1.000
_cell.length_c   1.000
_cell.angle_alpha   90.00
_cell.angle_beta   90.00
_cell.angle_gamma   90.00
#
_symmetry.space_group_name_H-M   'P 1'
#
loop_
_entity.id
_entity.type
_entity.pdbx_description
1 polymer ?
#
loop_
_entity_poly.entity_id
_entity_poly.type
_entity_poly.pdbx_seq_one_letter_code
_entity_poly.pdbx_strand_id
1 'polypeptide(L)' 'ELPTDGYTQLDLRADVKLSELGFGRDGTTLFVDARNVTDEEIRYSTSVLKDKLPAPGRNIRVGVRASF' A
#
# COMPACT_ATOMS: atom_id res chain seq x y z
N GLU A 1 10.52 -28.96 -7.11
CA GLU A 1 10.21 -27.58 -6.70
C GLU A 1 9.05 -27.10 -7.56
N LEU A 2 7.90 -26.77 -6.98
CA LEU A 2 6.74 -26.32 -7.77
C LEU A 2 7.08 -24.94 -8.35
N PRO A 3 6.80 -24.68 -9.65
CA PRO A 3 7.03 -23.37 -10.23
C PRO A 3 6.19 -22.34 -9.46
N THR A 4 6.86 -21.31 -8.95
CA THR A 4 6.16 -20.13 -8.43
C THR A 4 5.83 -19.26 -9.62
N ASP A 5 4.55 -19.05 -9.88
CA ASP A 5 4.13 -18.16 -10.95
C ASP A 5 4.63 -16.73 -10.67
N GLY A 6 5.10 -16.06 -11.72
CA GLY A 6 5.43 -14.63 -11.65
C GLY A 6 4.17 -13.82 -11.39
N TYR A 7 4.29 -12.75 -10.60
CA TYR A 7 3.16 -11.89 -10.25
C TYR A 7 3.44 -10.44 -10.62
N THR A 8 2.38 -9.66 -10.85
CA THR A 8 2.46 -8.21 -11.10
C THR A 8 1.67 -7.43 -10.05
N GLN A 9 2.37 -6.77 -9.14
CA GLN A 9 1.73 -5.92 -8.13
C GLN A 9 1.63 -4.47 -8.63
N LEU A 10 0.42 -3.89 -8.62
CA LEU A 10 0.19 -2.46 -8.82
C LEU A 10 -0.08 -1.77 -7.48
N ASP A 11 0.74 -0.78 -7.18
CA ASP A 11 0.57 0.09 -6.01
C ASP A 11 0.34 1.54 -6.45
N LEU A 12 -0.58 2.22 -5.78
CA LEU A 12 -0.92 3.62 -6.00
C LEU A 12 -0.75 4.41 -4.71
N ARG A 13 -0.09 5.56 -4.80
CA ARG A 13 0.08 6.48 -3.68
C ARG A 13 -0.23 7.90 -4.13
N ALA A 14 -1.03 8.59 -3.33
CA ALA A 14 -1.34 10.01 -3.50
C ALA A 14 -1.17 10.73 -2.18
N ASP A 15 -0.52 11.89 -2.20
CA ASP A 15 -0.33 12.77 -1.07
C ASP A 15 -0.83 14.18 -1.47
N VAL A 16 -1.78 14.71 -0.71
CA VAL A 16 -2.38 16.03 -0.93
C VAL A 16 -2.05 16.92 0.26
N LYS A 17 -1.30 17.99 0.00
CA LYS A 17 -0.98 19.00 1.03
C LYS A 17 -2.22 19.87 1.28
N LEU A 18 -2.92 19.56 2.36
CA LEU A 18 -4.10 20.32 2.78
C LEU A 18 -3.73 21.75 3.20
N SER A 19 -2.51 21.93 3.73
CA SER A 19 -1.95 23.25 4.06
C SER A 19 -1.92 24.21 2.86
N GLU A 20 -1.52 23.75 1.67
CA GLU A 20 -1.50 24.57 0.44
C GLU A 20 -2.91 24.90 -0.07
N LEU A 21 -3.92 24.14 0.36
CA LEU A 21 -5.34 24.35 0.04
C LEU A 21 -6.05 25.21 1.11
N GLY A 22 -5.32 25.73 2.10
CA GLY A 22 -5.87 26.56 3.18
C GLY A 22 -6.48 25.77 4.34
N PHE A 23 -6.26 24.46 4.41
CA PHE A 23 -6.76 23.59 5.47
C PHE A 23 -5.63 23.14 6.42
N GLY A 24 -5.72 23.57 7.68
CA GLY A 24 -4.74 23.21 8.73
C GLY A 24 -3.47 24.08 8.71
N ARG A 25 -2.49 23.71 9.53
CA ARG A 25 -1.16 24.36 9.57
C ARG A 25 -0.21 23.75 8.54
N ASP A 26 0.89 24.45 8.25
CA ASP A 26 1.98 23.96 7.41
C ASP A 26 2.40 22.54 7.80
N GLY A 27 2.37 21.64 6.82
CA GLY A 27 2.63 20.21 7.00
C GLY A 27 1.39 19.34 7.12
N THR A 28 0.18 19.93 7.23
CA THR A 28 -1.07 19.16 7.17
C THR A 28 -1.22 18.52 5.79
N THR A 29 -1.31 17.19 5.75
CA THR A 29 -1.31 16.39 4.52
C THR A 29 -2.32 15.25 4.63
N LEU A 30 -3.17 15.09 3.62
CA LEU A 30 -4.00 13.92 3.41
C LEU A 30 -3.23 12.94 2.53
N PHE A 31 -3.15 11.67 2.92
CA PHE A 31 -2.51 10.65 2.10
C PHE A 31 -3.45 9.46 1.87
N VAL A 32 -3.30 8.87 0.69
CA VAL A 32 -3.97 7.65 0.25
C VAL A 32 -2.89 6.72 -0.31
N ASP A 33 -2.80 5.51 0.24
CA ASP A 33 -1.88 4.45 -0.18
C ASP A 33 -2.74 3.20 -0.46
N ALA A 34 -2.83 2.79 -1.72
CA ALA A 34 -3.52 1.59 -2.16
C ALA A 34 -2.48 0.61 -2.70
N ARG A 35 -2.35 -0.55 -2.04
CA ARG A 35 -1.42 -1.61 -2.41
C ARG A 35 -2.15 -2.81 -2.96
N ASN A 36 -1.50 -3.49 -3.91
CA ASN A 36 -2.07 -4.64 -4.60
C ASN A 36 -3.48 -4.32 -5.16
N VAL A 37 -3.58 -3.22 -5.92
CA VAL A 37 -4.85 -2.73 -6.47
C VAL A 37 -5.48 -3.76 -7.41
N THR A 38 -4.65 -4.55 -8.08
CA THR A 38 -5.03 -5.66 -8.97
C THR A 38 -5.51 -6.91 -8.23
N ASP A 39 -5.42 -6.94 -6.90
CA ASP A 39 -5.87 -8.06 -6.04
C ASP A 39 -5.20 -9.39 -6.40
N GLU A 40 -3.92 -9.33 -6.75
CA GLU A 40 -3.17 -10.50 -7.20
C GLU A 40 -2.70 -11.34 -6.00
N GLU A 41 -2.84 -12.66 -6.10
CA GLU A 41 -2.43 -13.57 -5.03
C GLU A 41 -0.92 -13.84 -5.13
N ILE A 42 -0.14 -13.14 -4.29
CA ILE A 42 1.32 -13.22 -4.31
C ILE A 42 1.81 -14.29 -3.32
N ARG A 43 2.59 -15.27 -3.83
CA ARG A 43 3.25 -16.31 -3.03
C ARG A 43 4.78 -16.19 -3.15
N TYR A 44 5.45 -15.67 -2.13
CA TYR A 44 6.90 -15.49 -2.15
C TYR A 44 7.64 -16.84 -2.21
N SER A 45 8.52 -17.03 -3.20
CA SER A 45 9.18 -18.32 -3.46
C SER A 45 10.29 -18.71 -2.47
N THR A 46 10.82 -17.78 -1.67
CA THR A 46 12.08 -17.96 -0.92
C THR A 46 11.93 -18.09 0.60
N SER A 47 10.70 -18.17 1.13
CA SER A 47 10.47 -18.22 2.58
C SER A 47 10.14 -19.64 3.05
N VAL A 48 10.78 -20.09 4.13
CA VAL A 48 10.52 -21.37 4.83
C VAL A 48 9.10 -21.43 5.44
N LEU A 49 8.36 -20.31 5.40
CA LEU A 49 6.98 -20.14 5.88
C LEU A 49 5.95 -19.94 4.74
N LYS A 50 6.30 -20.30 3.50
CA LYS A 50 5.44 -20.14 2.29
C LYS A 50 4.06 -20.81 2.42
N ASP A 51 3.92 -21.81 3.29
CA ASP A 51 2.66 -22.52 3.52
C ASP A 51 1.68 -21.83 4.48
N LYS A 52 2.08 -20.78 5.22
CA LYS A 52 1.23 -20.24 6.30
C LYS A 52 0.59 -18.89 6.05
N LEU A 53 1.19 -18.01 5.25
CA LEU A 53 0.65 -16.67 5.05
C LEU A 53 0.82 -16.23 3.59
N PRO A 54 -0.28 -16.11 2.82
CA PRO A 54 -0.23 -15.37 1.57
C PRO A 54 0.27 -13.94 1.84
N ALA A 55 0.88 -13.30 0.85
CA ALA A 55 1.19 -11.87 0.97
C ALA A 55 -0.10 -11.10 1.31
N PRO A 56 0.00 -9.93 1.97
CA PRO A 56 -1.16 -9.08 2.17
C PRO A 56 -1.82 -8.82 0.80
N GLY A 57 -3.11 -9.18 0.69
CA GLY A 57 -3.91 -8.93 -0.51
C GLY A 57 -4.13 -7.43 -0.74
N ARG A 58 -5.21 -7.06 -1.45
CA ARG A 58 -5.54 -5.64 -1.64
C ARG A 58 -5.67 -4.89 -0.31
N ASN A 59 -4.89 -3.83 -0.15
CA ASN A 59 -4.88 -3.00 1.06
C ASN A 59 -5.02 -1.53 0.69
N ILE A 60 -5.98 -0.83 1.28
CA ILE A 60 -6.19 0.60 1.06
C ILE A 60 -6.08 1.31 2.40
N ARG A 61 -5.16 2.26 2.48
CA ARG A 61 -4.91 3.10 3.65
C ARG A 61 -5.17 4.55 3.30
N VAL A 62 -6.04 5.19 4.06
CA VAL A 62 -6.29 6.63 4.00
C VAL A 62 -5.96 7.21 5.37
N GLY A 63 -5.29 8.35 5.40
CA GLY A 63 -4.98 9.02 6.66
C GLY A 63 -4.68 10.50 6.48
N VAL A 64 -4.81 11.23 7.59
CA VAL A 64 -4.44 12.64 7.67
C VAL A 64 -3.27 12.76 8.63
N ARG A 65 -2.21 13.43 8.19
CA ARG A 65 -1.13 13.91 9.05
C ARG A 65 -1.43 15.36 9.38
N ALA A 66 -1.67 15.65 10.65
CA ALA A 66 -1.79 17.01 11.15
C ALA A 66 -0.48 17.41 11.85
N SER A 67 -0.03 18.64 11.59
CA SER A 67 1.07 19.27 12.31
C SER A 67 0.49 20.42 13.14
N PHE A 68 0.93 20.56 14.40
CA PHE A 68 0.46 21.58 15.35
C PHE A 68 1.56 22.58 15.69
#